data_AF-A0AAV1RUM5-F1
#
_entry.id   AF-A0AAV1RUM5-F1
#
_cell.length_a   1.000
_cell.length_b   1.000
_cell.length_c   1.000
_cell.angle_alpha   90.00
_cell.angle_beta   90.00
_cell.angle_gamma   90.00
#
_symmetry.space_group_name_H-M   'P 1'
#
loop_
_entity.id
_entity.type
_entity.pdbx_description
1 polymer ?
#
loop_
_entity_poly.entity_id
_entity_poly.type
_entity_poly.pdbx_seq_one_letter_code
_entity_poly.pdbx_strand_id
1 'polypeptide(L)'
;MKVWILQLMAVRLWVGLHHHFLANAHDIYPNPEPKAIIEMNATDEDWEVNFNEAKSLVITGLNGLCLEVYRFAPKLVTCKENAAEQRWQFHTDGTIRPETQPLKCLTANELKQRGIVVIVQCSYSSSAYTVWRYRYTDHAIVNRASNMVLDV
;
A
#
# COMPACT_ATOMS: atom_id res chain seq x y z
N MET A 1 55.82 51.02 37.52
CA MET A 1 55.00 52.27 37.43
C MET A 1 54.47 52.42 36.01
N LYS A 2 53.41 53.21 35.82
CA LYS A 2 52.67 53.49 34.56
C LYS A 2 51.80 52.35 34.02
N VAL A 3 50.59 52.74 33.62
CA VAL A 3 49.45 51.94 33.10
C VAL A 3 48.86 52.71 31.91
N TRP A 4 48.47 52.02 30.83
CA TRP A 4 47.48 52.42 29.79
C TRP A 4 46.90 51.13 29.16
N ILE A 5 45.61 50.91 28.77
CA ILE A 5 44.40 51.71 28.50
C ILE A 5 44.38 52.35 27.09
N LEU A 6 43.45 52.02 26.16
CA LEU A 6 42.37 51.00 26.14
C LEU A 6 41.82 50.75 24.71
N GLN A 7 41.06 49.64 24.52
CA GLN A 7 40.17 49.32 23.37
C GLN A 7 40.87 49.02 22.01
N LEU A 8 40.26 48.35 21.01
CA LEU A 8 38.85 48.02 20.65
C LEU A 8 38.56 46.50 20.47
N MET A 9 37.30 46.14 20.16
CA MET A 9 36.77 44.76 20.12
C MET A 9 36.15 44.37 18.76
N ALA A 10 36.26 43.06 18.42
CA ALA A 10 35.55 42.33 17.35
C ALA A 10 35.89 42.74 15.88
N VAL A 11 35.59 41.97 14.82
CA VAL A 11 34.73 40.78 14.65
C VAL A 11 35.46 39.67 13.83
N ARG A 12 34.98 38.42 13.88
CA ARG A 12 35.41 37.27 13.04
C ARG A 12 34.79 37.35 11.61
N LEU A 13 35.09 36.54 10.58
CA LEU A 13 35.97 35.36 10.37
C LEU A 13 36.82 35.57 9.09
N TRP A 14 37.79 34.68 8.82
CA TRP A 14 38.30 34.45 7.47
C TRP A 14 38.30 32.94 7.13
N VAL A 15 38.29 32.62 5.83
CA VAL A 15 37.98 31.28 5.30
C VAL A 15 39.21 30.36 5.28
N GLY A 16 39.06 29.12 5.74
CA GLY A 16 40.06 28.06 5.60
C GLY A 16 39.68 27.07 4.49
N LEU A 17 40.65 26.61 3.70
CA LEU A 17 40.43 25.69 2.58
C LEU A 17 41.65 24.76 2.39
N HIS A 18 41.38 23.48 2.07
CA HIS A 18 42.33 22.39 1.79
C HIS A 18 43.18 21.86 2.97
N HIS A 19 43.10 20.55 3.22
CA HIS A 19 44.04 19.58 2.61
C HIS A 19 43.40 18.17 2.58
N HIS A 20 43.94 17.27 1.76
CA HIS A 20 43.40 15.92 1.55
C HIS A 20 43.76 14.94 2.68
N PHE A 21 42.91 13.94 2.89
CA PHE A 21 43.30 12.66 3.49
C PHE A 21 42.64 11.49 2.77
N LEU A 22 43.35 10.36 2.68
CA LEU A 22 42.84 9.09 2.17
C LEU A 22 42.28 8.28 3.34
N ALA A 23 41.22 7.51 3.08
CA ALA A 23 40.67 6.55 4.03
C ALA A 23 40.47 5.19 3.33
N ASN A 24 40.79 4.10 4.03
CA ASN A 24 40.67 2.74 3.53
C ASN A 24 39.86 1.89 4.53
N ALA A 25 39.13 0.91 3.99
CA ALA A 25 38.14 0.03 4.62
C ALA A 25 38.27 -0.27 6.14
N HIS A 26 37.14 -0.18 6.86
CA HIS A 26 36.36 -1.37 7.19
C HIS A 26 34.88 -1.05 7.52
N ASP A 27 34.00 -2.00 7.16
CA ASP A 27 32.61 -2.24 7.59
C ASP A 27 31.70 -1.09 8.07
N ILE A 28 30.63 -0.86 7.32
CA ILE A 28 29.26 -1.27 7.69
C ILE A 28 28.46 -1.43 6.39
N TYR A 29 27.88 -2.60 6.15
CA TYR A 29 26.83 -2.74 5.13
C TYR A 29 25.54 -2.09 5.68
N PRO A 30 24.92 -1.13 4.97
CA PRO A 30 23.63 -0.62 5.38
C PRO A 30 22.58 -1.74 5.24
N ASN A 31 21.93 -2.08 6.35
CA ASN A 31 20.80 -2.99 6.36
C ASN A 31 19.69 -2.43 5.44
N PRO A 32 19.19 -3.18 4.43
CA PRO A 32 18.09 -2.70 3.62
C PRO A 32 16.80 -2.70 4.45
N GLU A 33 16.32 -1.51 4.79
CA GLU A 33 14.95 -1.35 5.29
C GLU A 33 13.94 -1.85 4.24
N PRO A 34 12.75 -2.35 4.65
CA PRO A 34 11.74 -2.87 3.73
C PRO A 34 11.16 -1.76 2.84
N LYS A 35 11.83 -1.49 1.71
CA LYS A 35 11.44 -0.48 0.73
C LYS A 35 10.08 -0.87 0.11
N ALA A 36 9.04 -0.11 0.44
CA ALA A 36 7.76 -0.19 -0.27
C ALA A 36 7.92 0.38 -1.69
N ILE A 37 8.17 -0.49 -2.67
CA ILE A 37 8.32 -0.09 -4.09
C ILE A 37 7.04 -0.38 -4.86
N ILE A 38 6.27 0.67 -5.15
CA ILE A 38 5.64 0.84 -6.46
C ILE A 38 5.94 2.27 -6.89
N GLU A 39 6.92 2.43 -7.78
CA GLU A 39 7.33 3.75 -8.26
C GLU A 39 6.29 4.26 -9.28
N MET A 40 5.85 5.50 -9.09
CA MET A 40 4.80 6.12 -9.91
C MET A 40 5.36 6.57 -11.26
N ASN A 41 4.62 6.32 -12.34
CA ASN A 41 4.81 7.03 -13.60
C ASN A 41 3.43 7.38 -14.16
N ALA A 42 3.22 8.65 -14.51
CA ALA A 42 1.89 9.19 -14.79
C ALA A 42 1.66 9.42 -16.29
N THR A 43 0.45 9.06 -16.73
CA THR A 43 -0.27 9.71 -17.84
C THR A 43 -1.71 9.94 -17.38
N ASP A 44 -2.45 10.81 -18.04
CA ASP A 44 -3.74 11.32 -17.55
C ASP A 44 -4.94 10.34 -17.68
N GLU A 45 -6.07 10.75 -17.08
CA GLU A 45 -7.42 10.13 -17.01
C GLU A 45 -7.75 9.30 -15.74
N ASP A 46 -9.05 9.17 -15.42
CA ASP A 46 -9.59 8.48 -14.24
C ASP A 46 -9.66 6.96 -14.48
N TRP A 47 -8.52 6.29 -14.31
CA TRP A 47 -8.36 4.89 -14.70
C TRP A 47 -9.02 3.91 -13.71
N GLU A 48 -10.15 3.29 -14.11
CA GLU A 48 -10.48 1.96 -13.58
C GLU A 48 -9.39 0.97 -13.99
N VAL A 49 -8.91 0.15 -13.04
CA VAL A 49 -7.87 -0.86 -13.30
C VAL A 49 -8.43 -2.06 -14.06
N ASN A 50 -8.58 -1.88 -15.37
CA ASN A 50 -8.91 -2.95 -16.29
C ASN A 50 -7.67 -3.83 -16.51
N PHE A 51 -7.56 -4.90 -15.72
CA PHE A 51 -6.55 -5.91 -15.96
C PHE A 51 -6.87 -6.69 -17.23
N ASN A 52 -5.87 -6.88 -18.12
CA ASN A 52 -6.03 -7.67 -19.35
C ASN A 52 -6.04 -9.19 -19.08
N GLU A 53 -5.65 -9.60 -17.88
CA GLU A 53 -5.57 -10.98 -17.37
C GLU A 53 -5.87 -10.97 -15.86
N ALA A 54 -6.13 -12.13 -15.25
CA ALA A 54 -6.35 -12.18 -13.80
C ALA A 54 -5.03 -11.99 -13.04
N LYS A 55 -4.94 -11.00 -12.14
CA LYS A 55 -3.73 -10.74 -11.34
C LYS A 55 -3.89 -11.20 -9.90
N SER A 56 -2.96 -12.05 -9.44
CA SER A 56 -2.83 -12.38 -8.01
C SER A 56 -2.10 -11.24 -7.28
N LEU A 57 -2.70 -10.78 -6.18
CA LEU A 57 -2.24 -9.69 -5.34
C LEU A 57 -2.50 -10.02 -3.86
N VAL A 58 -1.78 -9.34 -2.98
CA VAL A 58 -2.09 -9.30 -1.54
C VAL A 58 -2.79 -7.97 -1.26
N ILE A 59 -3.97 -8.02 -0.64
CA ILE A 59 -4.74 -6.83 -0.30
C ILE A 59 -4.37 -6.39 1.12
N THR A 60 -3.71 -5.24 1.25
CA THR A 60 -3.45 -4.58 2.54
C THR A 60 -4.53 -3.55 2.86
N GLY A 61 -4.76 -3.31 4.15
CA GLY A 61 -5.73 -2.35 4.66
C GLY A 61 -5.25 -1.65 5.93
N LEU A 62 -6.18 -1.42 6.87
CA LEU A 62 -5.94 -0.72 8.14
C LEU A 62 -4.66 -1.24 8.84
N ASN A 63 -3.80 -0.31 9.26
CA ASN A 63 -2.52 -0.58 9.94
C ASN A 63 -1.56 -1.52 9.18
N GLY A 64 -1.67 -1.61 7.85
CA GLY A 64 -0.84 -2.50 7.03
C GLY A 64 -1.17 -3.99 7.19
N LEU A 65 -2.33 -4.32 7.79
CA LEU A 65 -2.81 -5.69 7.91
C LEU A 65 -3.28 -6.21 6.55
N CYS A 66 -3.12 -7.52 6.33
CA CYS A 66 -3.53 -8.21 5.11
C CYS A 66 -4.94 -8.81 5.24
N LEU A 67 -5.70 -8.76 4.16
CA LEU A 67 -7.02 -9.37 4.03
C LEU A 67 -6.88 -10.89 3.91
N GLU A 68 -7.35 -11.63 4.91
CA GLU A 68 -7.27 -13.08 4.99
C GLU A 68 -8.65 -13.75 4.86
N VAL A 69 -8.70 -14.83 4.08
CA VAL A 69 -9.86 -15.69 3.88
C VAL A 69 -10.23 -16.39 5.20
N TYR A 70 -11.41 -16.07 5.76
CA TYR A 70 -11.84 -16.66 7.04
C TYR A 70 -13.29 -17.15 7.02
N ARG A 71 -13.48 -18.46 6.81
CA ARG A 71 -14.79 -19.13 6.71
C ARG A 71 -15.67 -18.55 5.59
N PHE A 72 -16.48 -17.54 5.90
CA PHE A 72 -17.45 -16.88 5.02
C PHE A 72 -17.32 -15.35 4.98
N ALA A 73 -16.47 -14.74 5.81
CA ALA A 73 -16.25 -13.30 5.85
C ALA A 73 -14.74 -13.04 5.99
N PRO A 74 -14.12 -12.19 5.16
CA PRO A 74 -12.69 -11.92 5.29
C PRO A 74 -12.41 -11.16 6.59
N LYS A 75 -11.16 -11.20 7.04
CA LYS A 75 -10.67 -10.47 8.21
C LYS A 75 -9.34 -9.80 7.88
N LEU A 76 -8.97 -8.76 8.62
CA LEU A 76 -7.61 -8.24 8.62
C LEU A 76 -6.76 -8.96 9.68
N VAL A 77 -5.53 -9.33 9.31
CA VAL A 77 -4.51 -9.95 10.19
C VAL A 77 -3.11 -9.54 9.77
N THR A 78 -2.09 -9.87 10.57
CA THR A 78 -0.68 -9.70 10.19
C THR A 78 -0.39 -10.37 8.85
N CYS A 79 0.25 -9.64 7.95
CA CYS A 79 0.73 -10.16 6.67
C CYS A 79 1.77 -11.28 6.90
N LYS A 80 1.70 -12.32 6.07
CA LYS A 80 2.62 -13.48 6.10
C LYS A 80 3.20 -13.70 4.71
N GLU A 81 4.48 -14.04 4.63
CA GLU A 81 5.04 -14.53 3.37
C GLU A 81 4.37 -15.85 2.94
N ASN A 82 4.07 -15.96 1.64
CA ASN A 82 3.54 -17.17 1.00
C ASN A 82 2.22 -17.73 1.54
N ALA A 83 1.48 -16.98 2.37
CA ALA A 83 0.14 -17.33 2.80
C ALA A 83 -0.89 -17.25 1.66
N ALA A 84 -1.25 -18.39 1.09
CA ALA A 84 -2.26 -18.48 0.03
C ALA A 84 -3.65 -18.03 0.50
N GLU A 85 -3.93 -18.07 1.80
CA GLU A 85 -5.13 -17.50 2.42
C GLU A 85 -5.18 -15.97 2.44
N GLN A 86 -4.06 -15.28 2.11
CA GLN A 86 -3.96 -13.82 2.00
C GLN A 86 -3.82 -13.34 0.54
N ARG A 87 -3.87 -14.26 -0.43
CA ARG A 87 -3.77 -13.96 -1.87
C ARG A 87 -5.13 -13.93 -2.56
N TRP A 88 -5.32 -12.90 -3.38
CA TRP A 88 -6.56 -12.58 -4.06
C TRP A 88 -6.31 -12.33 -5.55
N GLN A 89 -7.09 -12.99 -6.39
CA GLN A 89 -7.08 -12.81 -7.84
C GLN A 89 -8.12 -11.76 -8.21
N PHE A 90 -7.66 -10.65 -8.80
CA PHE A 90 -8.52 -9.67 -9.45
C PHE A 90 -8.72 -10.12 -10.90
N HIS A 91 -9.96 -10.50 -11.23
CA HIS A 91 -10.31 -11.01 -12.56
C HIS A 91 -10.79 -9.89 -13.49
N THR A 92 -10.72 -10.16 -14.79
CA THR A 92 -11.11 -9.24 -15.87
C THR A 92 -12.62 -8.96 -15.94
N ASP A 93 -13.43 -9.78 -15.25
CA ASP A 93 -14.86 -9.55 -15.01
C ASP A 93 -15.15 -8.57 -13.85
N GLY A 94 -14.09 -8.05 -13.20
CA GLY A 94 -14.16 -7.17 -12.04
C GLY A 94 -14.44 -7.90 -10.71
N THR A 95 -14.44 -9.23 -10.70
CA THR A 95 -14.56 -10.00 -9.45
C THR A 95 -13.22 -10.14 -8.74
N ILE A 96 -13.24 -10.06 -7.41
CA ILE A 96 -12.09 -10.36 -6.55
C ILE A 96 -12.32 -11.74 -5.94
N ARG A 97 -11.40 -12.68 -6.13
CA ARG A 97 -11.57 -14.09 -5.75
C ARG A 97 -10.38 -14.60 -4.92
N PRO A 98 -10.58 -15.48 -3.92
CA PRO A 98 -9.46 -16.09 -3.21
C PRO A 98 -8.63 -17.00 -4.13
N GLU A 99 -7.30 -16.92 -4.07
CA GLU A 99 -6.41 -17.84 -4.81
C GLU A 99 -6.65 -19.31 -4.42
N THR A 100 -7.01 -19.56 -3.15
CA THR A 100 -7.39 -20.88 -2.63
C THR A 100 -8.78 -21.37 -3.03
N GLN A 101 -9.69 -20.49 -3.49
CA GLN A 101 -11.10 -20.79 -3.73
C GLN A 101 -11.64 -20.02 -4.96
N PRO A 102 -11.12 -20.26 -6.18
CA PRO A 102 -11.37 -19.43 -7.38
C PRO A 102 -12.81 -19.48 -7.95
N LEU A 103 -13.69 -20.31 -7.38
CA LEU A 103 -15.13 -20.34 -7.66
C LEU A 103 -15.95 -19.41 -6.73
N LYS A 104 -15.31 -18.84 -5.70
CA LYS A 104 -15.92 -17.88 -4.77
C LYS A 104 -15.44 -16.46 -5.05
N CYS A 105 -16.33 -15.52 -4.79
CA CYS A 105 -16.13 -14.09 -4.99
C CYS A 105 -16.27 -13.35 -3.65
N LEU A 106 -15.44 -12.33 -3.48
CA LEU A 106 -15.67 -11.25 -2.52
C LEU A 106 -16.96 -10.54 -2.93
N THR A 107 -17.92 -10.45 -2.01
CA THR A 107 -19.30 -10.07 -2.32
C THR A 107 -19.80 -9.11 -1.24
N ALA A 108 -20.29 -7.94 -1.62
CA ALA A 108 -21.07 -7.12 -0.69
C ALA A 108 -22.38 -7.86 -0.38
N ASN A 109 -22.68 -8.17 0.89
CA ASN A 109 -23.91 -8.87 1.23
C ASN A 109 -25.14 -7.96 1.10
N GLU A 110 -24.94 -6.64 1.22
CA GLU A 110 -25.97 -5.61 1.12
C GLU A 110 -25.38 -4.34 0.48
N LEU A 111 -26.10 -3.71 -0.47
CA LEU A 111 -25.66 -2.47 -1.12
C LEU A 111 -26.07 -1.22 -0.30
N LYS A 112 -25.71 -1.21 0.98
CA LYS A 112 -26.00 -0.13 1.92
C LYS A 112 -24.80 0.16 2.83
N GLN A 113 -24.73 1.35 3.40
CA GLN A 113 -23.65 1.72 4.31
C GLN A 113 -23.60 0.76 5.51
N ARG A 114 -22.40 0.33 5.89
CA ARG A 114 -22.14 -0.71 6.91
C ARG A 114 -22.67 -2.11 6.55
N GLY A 115 -22.95 -2.37 5.27
CA GLY A 115 -23.20 -3.72 4.75
C GLY A 115 -21.97 -4.61 4.90
N ILE A 116 -22.16 -5.86 5.31
CA ILE A 116 -21.06 -6.83 5.54
C ILE A 116 -20.54 -7.35 4.20
N VAL A 117 -19.24 -7.58 4.08
CA VAL A 117 -18.62 -8.25 2.92
C VAL A 117 -18.36 -9.72 3.23
N VAL A 118 -18.67 -10.60 2.28
CA VAL A 118 -18.66 -12.07 2.45
C VAL A 118 -17.96 -12.77 1.28
N ILE A 119 -17.59 -14.04 1.48
CA ILE A 119 -16.92 -14.91 0.51
C ILE A 119 -17.87 -16.05 0.15
N VAL A 120 -18.59 -15.89 -0.97
CA VAL A 120 -19.65 -16.82 -1.43
C VAL A 120 -19.38 -17.27 -2.86
N GLN A 121 -20.02 -18.35 -3.30
CA GLN A 121 -19.91 -18.84 -4.68
C GLN A 121 -20.29 -17.72 -5.67
N CYS A 122 -19.44 -17.44 -6.66
CA CYS A 122 -19.67 -16.35 -7.62
C CYS A 122 -21.01 -16.46 -8.36
N SER A 123 -21.47 -17.69 -8.62
CA SER A 123 -22.75 -17.98 -9.29
C SER A 123 -24.00 -17.82 -8.41
N TYR A 124 -23.86 -17.47 -7.12
CA TYR A 124 -25.00 -17.28 -6.21
C TYR A 124 -25.34 -15.80 -5.98
N SER A 125 -24.61 -14.87 -6.59
CA SER A 125 -24.83 -13.43 -6.42
C SER A 125 -24.73 -12.70 -7.76
N SER A 126 -25.46 -11.58 -7.91
CA SER A 126 -25.43 -10.80 -9.13
C SER A 126 -24.21 -9.87 -9.19
N SER A 127 -23.85 -9.45 -10.40
CA SER A 127 -22.71 -8.54 -10.65
C SER A 127 -22.75 -7.24 -9.84
N ALA A 128 -23.94 -6.78 -9.44
CA ALA A 128 -24.09 -5.60 -8.58
C ALA A 128 -23.37 -5.75 -7.22
N TYR A 129 -23.29 -6.98 -6.68
CA TYR A 129 -22.67 -7.27 -5.39
C TYR A 129 -21.23 -7.79 -5.49
N THR A 130 -20.86 -8.39 -6.63
CA THR A 130 -19.58 -9.10 -6.83
C THR A 130 -18.55 -8.33 -7.66
N VAL A 131 -18.95 -7.28 -8.38
CA VAL A 131 -18.05 -6.47 -9.21
C VAL A 131 -17.49 -5.28 -8.42
N TRP A 132 -16.17 -5.21 -8.40
CA TRP A 132 -15.39 -4.18 -7.73
C TRP A 132 -14.49 -3.46 -8.74
N ARG A 133 -14.11 -2.23 -8.42
CA ARG A 133 -13.06 -1.46 -9.09
C ARG A 133 -12.03 -1.01 -8.06
N TYR A 134 -10.77 -0.97 -8.44
CA TYR A 134 -9.76 -0.24 -7.68
C TYR A 134 -9.74 1.20 -8.17
N ARG A 135 -9.74 2.16 -7.24
CA ARG A 135 -9.72 3.60 -7.49
C ARG A 135 -8.38 4.17 -7.04
N TYR A 136 -7.57 4.63 -7.99
CA TYR A 136 -6.20 5.09 -7.70
C TYR A 136 -6.13 6.31 -6.77
N THR A 137 -7.10 7.23 -6.84
CA THR A 137 -7.06 8.54 -6.16
C THR A 137 -6.94 8.47 -4.64
N ASP A 138 -7.45 7.39 -4.04
CA ASP A 138 -7.50 7.14 -2.59
C ASP A 138 -7.20 5.66 -2.26
N HIS A 139 -6.64 4.92 -3.23
CA HIS A 139 -6.33 3.49 -3.14
C HIS A 139 -7.53 2.57 -2.75
N ALA A 140 -8.76 3.04 -2.94
CA ALA A 140 -9.96 2.35 -2.48
C ALA A 140 -10.37 1.17 -3.37
N ILE A 141 -10.82 0.08 -2.75
CA ILE A 141 -11.60 -0.98 -3.42
C ILE A 141 -13.08 -0.59 -3.31
N VAL A 142 -13.72 -0.35 -4.45
CA VAL A 142 -15.08 0.23 -4.53
C VAL A 142 -16.02 -0.77 -5.20
N ASN A 143 -17.18 -1.05 -4.61
CA ASN A 143 -18.22 -1.85 -5.26
C ASN A 143 -18.86 -1.03 -6.39
N ARG A 144 -18.92 -1.57 -7.62
CA ARG A 144 -19.30 -0.78 -8.82
C ARG A 144 -20.76 -0.29 -8.79
N ALA A 145 -21.70 -1.03 -8.19
CA ALA A 145 -23.12 -0.66 -8.20
C ALA A 145 -23.50 0.34 -7.09
N SER A 146 -22.93 0.19 -5.90
CA SER A 146 -23.22 1.08 -4.75
C SER A 146 -22.29 2.30 -4.67
N ASN A 147 -21.14 2.27 -5.36
CA ASN A 147 -20.01 3.19 -5.18
C ASN A 147 -19.47 3.29 -3.74
N MET A 148 -19.79 2.31 -2.88
CA MET A 148 -19.28 2.22 -1.51
C MET A 148 -17.91 1.54 -1.48
N VAL A 149 -17.08 1.98 -0.54
CA VAL A 149 -15.71 1.49 -0.32
C VAL A 149 -15.72 0.26 0.61
N LEU A 150 -14.81 -0.69 0.37
CA LEU A 150 -14.47 -1.76 1.30
C LEU A 150 -13.72 -1.16 2.52
N ASP A 151 -14.35 -1.19 3.69
CA ASP A 151 -13.88 -0.56 4.94
C ASP A 151 -13.98 -1.54 6.13
N VAL A 152 -13.49 -1.14 7.32
CA VAL A 152 -13.24 -2.01 8.50
C VAL A 152 -14.21 -1.74 9.66
#